data_AF-A0A357GVL5-F1
#
_entry.id   AF-A0A357GVL5-F1
#
_cell.length_a   1.000
_cell.length_b   1.000
_cell.length_c   1.000
_cell.angle_alpha   90.00
_cell.angle_beta   90.00
_cell.angle_gamma   90.00
#
_symmetry.space_group_name_H-M   'P 1'
#
loop_
_entity.id
_entity.type
_entity.pdbx_description
1 polymer ?
#
loop_
_entity_poly.entity_id
_entity_poly.type
_entity_poly.pdbx_seq_one_letter_code
_entity_poly.pdbx_strand_id
1 'polypeptide(L)'
;ETSALREILQTMLIQAQAVRSGTVLLFEDLLSQINRLEKKQKPLPEEDWQGELRTAERQRDLSLAYAVLGVFEDEPARETVKKARNDLARKFHTDLGGDETKIKQINAAYELIERVRGWK
;
A
#
# COMPACT_ATOMS: atom_id res chain seq x y z
N GLU A 1 19.07 -42.27 -5.35
CA GLU A 1 17.97 -41.49 -4.76
C GLU A 1 16.60 -41.94 -5.28
N THR A 2 16.20 -43.20 -5.05
CA THR A 2 14.88 -43.73 -5.50
C THR A 2 14.12 -44.44 -4.37
N SER A 3 14.63 -44.40 -3.14
CA SER A 3 14.07 -45.13 -2.00
C SER A 3 12.90 -44.40 -1.32
N ALA A 4 13.01 -43.08 -1.16
CA ALA A 4 12.01 -42.29 -0.42
C ALA A 4 10.64 -42.26 -1.12
N LEU A 5 10.62 -42.14 -2.46
CA LEU A 5 9.36 -42.12 -3.21
C LEU A 5 8.65 -43.48 -3.21
N ARG A 6 9.41 -44.59 -3.12
CA ARG A 6 8.82 -45.93 -2.97
C ARG A 6 8.23 -46.16 -1.59
N GLU A 7 8.88 -45.70 -0.54
CA GLU A 7 8.34 -45.79 0.82
C GLU A 7 7.08 -44.94 1.00
N ILE A 8 7.05 -43.74 0.41
CA ILE A 8 5.88 -42.86 0.44
C ILE A 8 4.71 -43.52 -0.30
N LEU A 9 4.95 -44.09 -1.48
CA LEU A 9 3.91 -44.78 -2.25
C LEU A 9 3.43 -46.08 -1.56
N GLN A 10 4.31 -46.84 -0.92
CA GLN A 10 3.91 -48.02 -0.14
C GLN A 10 3.08 -47.64 1.10
N THR A 11 3.45 -46.55 1.78
CA THR A 11 2.70 -46.05 2.93
C THR A 11 1.31 -45.59 2.53
N MET A 12 1.18 -44.88 1.39
CA MET A 12 -0.11 -44.45 0.85
C MET A 12 -0.97 -45.64 0.43
N LEU A 13 -0.39 -46.70 -0.13
CA LEU A 13 -1.12 -47.90 -0.54
C LEU A 13 -1.65 -48.70 0.67
N ILE A 14 -0.88 -48.78 1.75
CA ILE A 14 -1.28 -49.44 3.00
C ILE A 14 -2.38 -48.65 3.71
N GLN A 15 -2.30 -47.32 3.74
CA GLN A 15 -3.37 -46.50 4.28
C GLN A 15 -4.65 -46.61 3.44
N ALA A 16 -4.56 -46.64 2.11
CA ALA A 16 -5.70 -46.81 1.23
C ALA A 16 -6.41 -48.18 1.37
N GLN A 17 -5.71 -49.23 1.80
CA GLN A 17 -6.31 -50.55 2.06
C GLN A 17 -6.97 -50.64 3.44
N ALA A 18 -6.46 -49.94 4.45
CA ALA A 18 -7.10 -49.81 5.76
C ALA A 18 -8.42 -48.98 5.69
N VAL A 19 -8.56 -48.15 4.65
CA VAL A 19 -9.72 -47.29 4.35
C VAL A 19 -10.95 -48.07 3.84
N ARG A 20 -10.98 -49.41 3.88
CA ARG A 20 -12.16 -50.18 3.42
C ARG A 20 -13.17 -50.57 4.50
N SER A 21 -12.95 -50.23 5.78
CA SER A 21 -13.88 -50.65 6.86
C SER A 21 -14.23 -49.62 7.95
N GLY A 22 -13.74 -48.36 7.90
CA GLY A 22 -14.03 -47.39 8.98
C GLY A 22 -13.93 -45.90 8.63
N THR A 23 -13.71 -45.57 7.36
CA THR A 23 -13.26 -44.24 6.90
C THR A 23 -14.34 -43.33 6.37
N VAL A 24 -15.55 -43.85 6.18
CA VAL A 24 -16.70 -43.02 5.76
C VAL A 24 -17.05 -41.98 6.83
N LEU A 25 -16.80 -42.27 8.12
CA LEU A 25 -17.11 -41.35 9.22
C LEU A 25 -16.07 -40.24 9.43
N LEU A 26 -14.81 -40.46 9.05
CA LEU A 26 -13.74 -39.47 9.22
C LEU A 26 -13.72 -38.42 8.11
N PHE A 27 -14.19 -38.77 6.91
CA PHE A 27 -14.20 -37.83 5.76
C PHE A 27 -15.26 -36.74 5.93
N GLU A 28 -16.45 -37.09 6.41
CA GLU A 28 -17.52 -36.12 6.70
C GLU A 28 -17.13 -35.15 7.82
N ASP A 29 -16.45 -35.63 8.86
CA ASP A 29 -15.96 -34.77 9.94
C ASP A 29 -14.84 -33.83 9.46
N LEU A 30 -13.93 -34.31 8.61
CA LEU A 30 -12.89 -33.49 7.99
C LEU A 30 -13.49 -32.40 7.08
N LEU A 31 -14.47 -32.76 6.24
CA LEU A 31 -15.18 -31.79 5.40
C LEU A 31 -15.96 -30.76 6.23
N SER A 32 -16.56 -31.17 7.35
CA SER A 32 -17.24 -30.26 8.27
C SER A 32 -16.27 -29.30 8.97
N GLN A 33 -15.09 -29.78 9.35
CA GLN A 33 -14.03 -28.95 9.91
C GLN A 33 -13.51 -27.91 8.90
N ILE A 34 -13.30 -28.30 7.64
CA ILE A 34 -12.89 -27.38 6.57
C ILE A 34 -13.95 -26.28 6.37
N ASN A 35 -15.23 -26.63 6.27
CA ASN A 35 -16.30 -25.64 6.09
C ASN A 35 -16.46 -24.70 7.29
N ARG A 36 -16.21 -25.18 8.52
CA ARG A 36 -16.15 -24.33 9.72
C ARG A 36 -14.96 -23.36 9.71
N LEU A 37 -13.84 -23.77 9.12
CA LEU A 37 -12.65 -22.94 9.00
C LEU A 37 -12.83 -21.89 7.88
N GLU A 38 -13.47 -22.25 6.77
CA GLU A 38 -13.83 -21.31 5.70
C GLU A 38 -14.81 -20.23 6.19
N LYS A 39 -15.84 -20.60 6.97
CA LYS A 39 -16.79 -19.63 7.55
C LYS A 39 -16.18 -18.68 8.58
N LYS A 40 -15.06 -19.04 9.19
CA LYS A 40 -14.30 -18.18 10.12
C LYS A 40 -13.25 -17.33 9.44
N GLN A 41 -12.93 -17.63 8.18
CA GLN A 41 -12.04 -16.82 7.39
C GLN A 41 -12.82 -15.58 6.94
N LYS A 42 -12.56 -14.46 7.62
CA LYS A 42 -13.01 -13.15 7.13
C LYS A 42 -12.48 -13.04 5.69
N PRO A 43 -13.33 -12.72 4.69
CA PRO A 43 -12.84 -12.57 3.33
C PRO A 43 -11.67 -11.59 3.38
N LEU A 44 -10.54 -12.00 2.81
CA LEU A 44 -9.40 -11.09 2.64
C LEU A 44 -9.97 -9.83 1.98
N PRO A 45 -9.67 -8.62 2.51
CA PRO A 45 -10.11 -7.40 1.86
C PRO A 45 -9.66 -7.51 0.41
N GLU A 46 -10.61 -7.40 -0.53
CA GLU A 46 -10.34 -7.48 -1.96
C GLU A 46 -9.21 -6.49 -2.23
N GLU A 47 -8.03 -7.03 -2.53
CA GLU A 47 -6.78 -6.29 -2.45
C GLU A 47 -6.81 -5.21 -3.54
N ASP A 48 -7.26 -4.01 -3.19
CA ASP A 48 -7.16 -2.84 -4.04
C ASP A 48 -5.71 -2.33 -4.00
N TRP A 49 -4.79 -3.16 -4.48
CA TRP A 49 -3.39 -2.84 -4.65
C TRP A 49 -3.22 -1.53 -5.42
N GLN A 50 -4.17 -1.23 -6.33
CA GLN A 50 -4.20 0.02 -7.09
C GLN A 50 -4.54 1.22 -6.20
N GLY A 51 -5.49 1.09 -5.28
CA GLY A 51 -5.87 2.12 -4.30
C GLY A 51 -4.78 2.43 -3.28
N GLU A 52 -4.09 1.41 -2.78
CA GLU A 52 -2.96 1.57 -1.84
C GLU A 52 -1.78 2.27 -2.51
N LEU A 53 -1.40 1.86 -3.72
CA LEU A 53 -0.34 2.51 -4.51
C LEU A 53 -0.67 3.99 -4.76
N ARG A 54 -1.92 4.33 -5.13
CA ARG A 54 -2.36 5.72 -5.32
C ARG A 54 -2.31 6.56 -4.05
N THR A 55 -2.38 5.94 -2.89
CA THR A 55 -2.32 6.63 -1.59
C THR A 55 -0.87 6.88 -1.20
N ALA A 56 0.01 5.90 -1.41
CA ALA A 56 1.45 6.03 -1.22
C ALA A 56 2.06 7.07 -2.19
N GLU A 57 1.67 7.06 -3.46
CA GLU A 57 2.08 8.06 -4.45
C GLU A 57 1.67 9.47 -4.04
N ARG A 58 0.39 9.64 -3.63
CA ARG A 58 -0.10 10.92 -3.11
C ARG A 58 0.70 11.41 -1.91
N GLN A 59 1.03 10.52 -0.97
CA GLN A 59 1.83 10.88 0.20
C GLN A 59 3.24 11.31 -0.20
N ARG A 60 3.86 10.61 -1.16
CA ARG A 60 5.18 10.96 -1.68
C ARG A 60 5.16 12.34 -2.35
N ASP A 61 4.18 12.60 -3.21
CA ASP A 61 4.07 13.87 -3.93
C ASP A 61 3.80 15.04 -2.97
N LEU A 62 3.01 14.80 -1.92
CA LEU A 62 2.78 15.78 -0.86
C LEU A 62 4.08 16.09 -0.09
N SER A 63 4.83 15.06 0.30
CA SER A 63 6.12 15.21 0.99
C SER A 63 7.12 16.02 0.14
N LEU A 64 7.21 15.71 -1.16
CA LEU A 64 8.03 16.46 -2.11
C LEU A 64 7.60 17.92 -2.22
N ALA A 65 6.30 18.22 -2.21
CA ALA A 65 5.81 19.60 -2.24
C ALA A 65 6.22 20.40 -1.00
N TYR A 66 6.16 19.81 0.20
CA TYR A 66 6.67 20.45 1.42
C TYR A 66 8.18 20.68 1.35
N ALA A 67 8.93 19.71 0.84
CA ALA A 67 10.37 19.83 0.64
C ALA A 67 10.75 20.95 -0.35
N VAL A 68 10.02 21.09 -1.46
CA VAL A 68 10.21 22.19 -2.44
C VAL A 68 10.01 23.56 -1.80
N LEU A 69 9.06 23.69 -0.88
CA LEU A 69 8.80 24.93 -0.15
C LEU A 69 9.72 25.12 1.07
N GLY A 70 10.45 24.08 1.48
CA GLY A 70 11.32 24.10 2.66
C GLY A 70 10.54 24.18 3.98
N VAL A 71 9.32 23.64 4.01
CA VAL A 71 8.44 23.64 5.19
C VAL A 71 8.33 22.21 5.72
N PHE A 72 8.28 22.05 7.04
CA PHE A 72 8.05 20.74 7.65
C PHE A 72 6.59 20.30 7.49
N GLU A 73 6.37 19.01 7.21
CA GLU A 73 5.02 18.43 7.07
C GLU A 73 4.17 18.57 8.36
N ASP A 74 4.84 18.65 9.51
CA ASP A 74 4.28 18.83 10.85
C ASP A 74 3.87 20.28 11.19
N GLU A 75 4.23 21.28 10.38
CA GLU A 75 3.84 22.70 10.57
C GLU A 75 2.86 23.19 9.47
N PRO A 76 1.58 22.76 9.46
CA PRO A 76 0.68 22.94 8.33
C PRO A 76 -0.17 24.22 8.43
N ALA A 77 0.35 25.32 8.96
CA ALA A 77 -0.39 26.57 8.93
C ALA A 77 -0.37 27.12 7.49
N ARG A 78 -1.54 27.34 6.87
CA ARG A 78 -1.69 27.91 5.51
C ARG A 78 -0.81 29.13 5.31
N GLU A 79 -0.80 30.02 6.30
CA GLU A 79 0.00 31.25 6.29
C GLU A 79 1.51 30.98 6.23
N THR A 80 2.01 29.95 6.91
CA THR A 80 3.42 29.54 6.87
C THR A 80 3.82 29.07 5.48
N VAL A 81 3.01 28.18 4.88
CA VAL A 81 3.25 27.65 3.52
C VAL A 81 3.19 28.79 2.48
N LYS A 82 2.20 29.68 2.61
CA LYS A 82 2.04 30.86 1.75
C LYS A 82 3.22 31.82 1.88
N LYS A 83 3.72 32.04 3.10
CA LYS A 83 4.90 32.89 3.36
C LYS A 83 6.15 32.30 2.72
N ALA A 84 6.41 31.00 2.92
CA ALA A 84 7.55 30.31 2.31
C ALA A 84 7.53 30.40 0.77
N ARG A 85 6.36 30.17 0.15
CA ARG A 85 6.16 30.35 -1.29
C ARG A 85 6.50 31.78 -1.74
N ASN A 86 5.99 32.79 -1.04
CA ASN A 86 6.24 34.19 -1.38
C ASN A 86 7.71 34.58 -1.26
N ASP A 87 8.39 34.08 -0.23
CA ASP A 87 9.81 34.32 -0.01
C ASP A 87 10.66 33.67 -1.10
N LEU A 88 10.31 32.44 -1.53
CA LEU A 88 10.97 31.76 -2.65
C LEU A 88 10.69 32.44 -3.99
N ALA A 89 9.44 32.86 -4.25
CA ALA A 89 9.08 33.55 -5.48
C ALA A 89 9.82 34.88 -5.64
N ARG A 90 10.04 35.62 -4.54
CA ARG A 90 10.87 36.83 -4.53
C ARG A 90 12.34 36.52 -4.83
N LYS A 91 12.88 35.43 -4.28
CA LYS A 91 14.28 35.01 -4.51
C LYS A 91 14.55 34.59 -5.95
N PHE A 92 13.60 33.90 -6.59
CA PHE A 92 13.75 33.40 -7.96
C PHE A 92 13.08 34.29 -9.00
N HIS A 93 12.71 35.53 -8.65
CA HIS A 93 12.07 36.45 -9.58
C HIS A 93 12.98 36.72 -10.79
N THR A 94 12.43 36.67 -12.00
CA THR A 94 13.17 36.82 -13.26
C THR A 94 13.86 38.18 -13.39
N ASP A 95 13.27 39.25 -12.83
CA ASP A 95 13.92 40.57 -12.80
C ASP A 95 15.23 40.60 -11.99
N LEU A 96 15.46 39.62 -11.11
CA LEU A 96 16.69 39.46 -10.33
C LEU A 96 17.64 38.43 -10.94
N GLY A 97 17.41 37.99 -12.18
CA GLY A 97 18.14 36.90 -12.82
C GLY A 97 17.70 35.51 -12.36
N GLY A 98 16.48 35.40 -11.83
CA GLY A 98 15.91 34.15 -11.34
C GLY A 98 15.37 33.22 -12.45
N ASP A 99 15.02 32.00 -12.04
CA ASP A 99 14.64 30.90 -12.93
C ASP A 99 13.12 30.67 -12.90
N GLU A 100 12.46 30.93 -14.04
CA GLU A 100 11.02 30.75 -14.22
C GLU A 100 10.58 29.30 -13.98
N THR A 101 11.44 28.33 -14.27
CA THR A 101 11.17 26.90 -14.04
C THR A 101 11.00 26.61 -12.56
N LYS A 102 11.84 27.23 -11.71
CA LYS A 102 11.75 27.07 -10.26
C LYS A 102 10.50 27.72 -9.70
N ILE A 103 10.11 28.89 -10.20
CA ILE A 103 8.84 29.53 -9.79
C ILE A 103 7.65 28.64 -10.12
N LYS A 104 7.62 28.01 -11.30
CA LYS A 104 6.56 27.06 -11.66
C LYS A 104 6.49 25.87 -10.71
N GLN A 105 7.65 25.30 -10.34
CA GLN A 105 7.72 24.22 -9.36
C GLN A 105 7.23 24.64 -7.97
N ILE A 106 7.62 25.83 -7.50
CA ILE A 106 7.18 26.41 -6.23
C ILE A 106 5.66 26.61 -6.19
N ASN A 107 5.07 27.14 -7.27
CA ASN A 107 3.63 27.34 -7.36
C ASN A 107 2.88 26.01 -7.43
N ALA A 108 3.35 25.05 -8.23
CA ALA A 108 2.74 23.72 -8.31
C ALA A 108 2.77 22.98 -6.96
N ALA A 109 3.86 23.10 -6.20
CA ALA A 109 3.96 22.54 -4.85
C ALA A 109 2.92 23.16 -3.90
N TYR A 110 2.76 24.49 -3.93
CA TYR A 110 1.74 25.19 -3.13
C TYR A 110 0.32 24.74 -3.48
N GLU A 111 -0.01 24.68 -4.77
CA GLU A 111 -1.34 24.24 -5.25
C GLU A 111 -1.65 22.79 -4.86
N LEU A 112 -0.66 21.90 -4.92
CA LEU A 112 -0.84 20.50 -4.49
C LEU A 112 -1.19 20.41 -3.01
N ILE A 113 -0.47 21.16 -2.16
CA ILE A 113 -0.73 21.21 -0.72
C ILE A 113 -2.11 21.80 -0.46
N GLU A 114 -2.47 22.91 -1.11
CA GLU A 114 -3.78 23.57 -0.98
C GLU A 114 -4.92 22.62 -1.36
N ARG A 115 -4.79 21.89 -2.47
CA ARG A 115 -5.77 20.89 -2.93
C ARG A 115 -5.91 19.71 -1.97
N VAL A 116 -4.80 19.15 -1.47
CA VAL A 116 -4.82 17.99 -0.57
C VAL A 116 -5.35 18.36 0.82
N ARG A 117 -5.02 19.56 1.32
CA ARG A 117 -5.49 20.06 2.62
C ARG A 117 -6.88 20.69 2.56
N GLY A 118 -7.41 20.96 1.36
CA GLY A 118 -8.73 21.55 1.17
C GLY A 118 -8.81 23.02 1.59
N TRP A 119 -7.69 23.76 1.50
CA TRP A 119 -7.71 25.20 1.78
C TRP A 119 -8.37 25.92 0.60
N LYS A 120 -9.40 26.73 0.87
CA LYS A 120 -10.05 27.62 -0.10
C LYS A 120 -9.73 29.06 0.28
#